data_AF-A0AAP9WH55-F1
#
_entry.id   AF-A0AAP9WH55-F1
#
_cell.length_a   1.000
_cell.length_b   1.000
_cell.length_c   1.000
_cell.angle_alpha   90.00
_cell.angle_beta   90.00
_cell.angle_gamma   90.00
#
_symmetry.space_group_name_H-M   'P 1'
#
loop_
_entity.id
_entity.type
_entity.pdbx_description
1 polymer ?
#
loop_
_entity_poly.entity_id
_entity_poly.type
_entity_poly.pdbx_seq_one_letter_code
_entity_poly.pdbx_strand_id
1 'polypeptide(L)'
;MNIILIFLSAILLFTCNKVESNKYLTNKYALTKRENKNQMAKALEFEKAGLAFYKNKKDADAISAYEKALEVYANGSIYFNYGNSLWNMGNLDLAIRSYEIAELLNYERKDLLYYNLACAYSKKEMEIKAFEYLDKAVNNGYKNFHRILTDDDLQYLRVDINWPSRKYLVDASKQFFLTEIKNLKQPISLHIATDGITFCPNGKFREVTAAGIGEVVLGTWRYDSSVNKVFMHSHSKSCIKPEDSSIDPEGNICKPGYKICKDGSSEFECEEVDSEYELNWEDLIDRGGPPSRYTSCN
;
A
#
# COMPACT_ATOMS: atom_id res chain seq x y z
N MET A 1 66.98 -20.69 -5.37
CA MET A 1 65.84 -20.01 -6.01
C MET A 1 65.11 -21.04 -6.86
N ASN A 2 64.03 -21.63 -6.33
CA ASN A 2 62.99 -22.35 -7.09
C ASN A 2 61.85 -22.63 -6.10
N ILE A 3 60.73 -21.91 -6.28
CA ILE A 3 59.56 -21.94 -5.42
C ILE A 3 58.59 -22.98 -6.00
N ILE A 4 58.20 -23.95 -5.17
CA ILE A 4 57.16 -24.95 -5.45
C ILE A 4 55.81 -24.29 -5.14
N LEU A 5 54.97 -24.10 -6.16
CA LEU A 5 53.56 -23.71 -5.98
C LEU A 5 52.74 -24.96 -5.63
N ILE A 6 52.19 -25.00 -4.41
CA ILE A 6 51.16 -25.97 -4.01
C ILE A 6 49.81 -25.28 -4.22
N PHE A 7 49.01 -25.79 -5.17
CA PHE A 7 47.61 -25.40 -5.33
C PHE A 7 46.79 -26.02 -4.21
N LEU A 8 46.35 -25.22 -3.23
CA LEU A 8 45.24 -25.59 -2.34
C LEU A 8 43.93 -25.24 -3.04
N SER A 9 43.22 -26.25 -3.54
CA SER A 9 41.83 -26.13 -3.96
C SER A 9 40.94 -26.01 -2.73
N ALA A 10 40.52 -24.79 -2.39
CA ALA A 10 39.47 -24.56 -1.40
C ALA A 10 38.12 -24.97 -2.00
N ILE A 11 37.63 -26.14 -1.59
CA ILE A 11 36.25 -26.57 -1.84
C ILE A 11 35.36 -25.68 -0.98
N LEU A 12 34.71 -24.69 -1.60
CA LEU A 12 33.60 -23.95 -1.01
C LEU A 12 32.44 -24.92 -0.82
N LEU A 13 32.31 -25.46 0.39
CA LEU A 13 31.08 -26.12 0.85
C LEU A 13 29.98 -25.06 0.88
N PHE A 14 29.17 -25.02 -0.18
CA PHE A 14 27.84 -24.43 -0.11
C PHE A 14 27.06 -25.21 0.94
N THR A 15 27.02 -24.70 2.17
CA THR A 15 26.03 -25.13 3.15
C THR A 15 24.68 -24.69 2.62
N CYS A 16 23.99 -25.63 1.97
CA CYS A 16 22.58 -25.52 1.66
C CYS A 16 21.88 -25.27 3.01
N ASN A 17 21.47 -24.03 3.27
CA ASN A 17 20.62 -23.69 4.41
C ASN A 17 19.31 -24.44 4.23
N LYS A 18 19.25 -25.66 4.78
CA LYS A 18 18.04 -26.43 4.88
C LYS A 18 17.16 -25.65 5.85
N VAL A 19 16.23 -24.85 5.31
CA VAL A 19 15.26 -24.09 6.10
C VAL A 19 14.65 -25.08 7.09
N GLU A 20 14.95 -24.91 8.36
CA GLU A 20 14.46 -25.78 9.40
C GLU A 20 12.94 -25.62 9.42
N SER A 21 12.21 -26.68 9.07
CA SER A 21 10.77 -26.60 8.94
C SER A 21 10.17 -26.31 10.30
N ASN A 22 9.55 -25.13 10.48
CA ASN A 22 8.86 -24.80 11.71
C ASN A 22 7.68 -25.77 11.89
N LYS A 23 7.82 -26.69 12.86
CA LYS A 23 6.84 -27.77 13.11
C LYS A 23 5.44 -27.24 13.44
N TYR A 24 5.35 -26.06 14.04
CA TYR A 24 4.09 -25.42 14.41
C TYR A 24 3.30 -24.95 13.18
N LEU A 25 3.98 -24.64 12.07
CA LEU A 25 3.36 -24.02 10.90
C LEU A 25 2.88 -25.03 9.83
N THR A 26 2.40 -26.19 10.28
CA THR A 26 1.81 -27.21 9.38
C THR A 26 0.35 -27.48 9.73
N ASN A 27 -0.50 -27.68 8.70
CA ASN A 27 -1.90 -28.05 8.89
C ASN A 27 -2.05 -29.32 9.74
N LYS A 28 -1.18 -30.31 9.50
CA LYS A 28 -1.18 -31.58 10.24
C LYS A 28 -0.96 -31.35 11.74
N TYR A 29 0.07 -30.58 12.11
CA TYR A 29 0.35 -30.27 13.51
C TYR A 29 -0.83 -29.54 14.18
N ALA A 30 -1.34 -28.50 13.52
CA ALA A 30 -2.44 -27.69 14.03
C ALA A 30 -3.72 -28.53 14.26
N LEU A 31 -4.10 -29.38 13.29
CA LEU A 31 -5.28 -30.22 13.39
C LEU A 31 -5.13 -31.28 14.48
N THR A 32 -3.98 -31.95 14.58
CA THR A 32 -3.72 -32.93 15.65
C THR A 32 -3.76 -32.27 17.04
N LYS A 33 -3.10 -31.12 17.24
CA LYS A 33 -3.11 -30.44 18.55
C LYS A 33 -4.47 -29.89 18.93
N ARG A 34 -5.34 -29.57 17.97
CA ARG A 34 -6.72 -29.12 18.20
C ARG A 34 -7.60 -30.22 18.81
N GLU A 35 -7.23 -31.49 18.71
CA GLU A 35 -8.01 -32.59 19.30
C GLU A 35 -7.96 -32.61 20.84
N ASN A 36 -6.93 -31.98 21.44
CA ASN A 36 -6.71 -31.90 22.90
C ASN A 36 -7.62 -30.88 23.60
N LYS A 37 -8.94 -30.96 23.37
CA LYS A 37 -9.92 -29.96 23.84
C LYS A 37 -9.94 -29.79 25.37
N ASN A 38 -9.61 -30.83 26.13
CA ASN A 38 -9.52 -30.78 27.60
C ASN A 38 -8.36 -29.89 28.11
N GLN A 39 -7.40 -29.55 27.26
CA GLN A 39 -6.24 -28.72 27.62
C GLN A 39 -6.38 -27.25 27.18
N MET A 40 -7.54 -26.84 26.64
CA MET A 40 -7.80 -25.46 26.19
C MET A 40 -7.48 -24.41 27.26
N ALA A 41 -7.91 -24.64 28.50
CA ALA A 41 -7.68 -23.71 29.60
C ALA A 41 -6.19 -23.51 29.90
N LYS A 42 -5.39 -24.58 29.82
CA LYS A 42 -3.94 -24.52 30.02
C LYS A 42 -3.23 -23.78 28.87
N ALA A 43 -3.64 -24.00 27.63
CA ALA A 43 -3.09 -23.25 26.49
C ALA A 43 -3.44 -21.76 26.57
N LEU A 44 -4.63 -21.41 27.07
CA LEU A 44 -5.06 -20.03 27.25
C LEU A 44 -4.14 -19.24 28.23
N GLU A 45 -3.55 -19.89 29.23
CA GLU A 45 -2.59 -19.24 30.12
C GLU A 45 -1.33 -18.79 29.36
N PHE A 46 -0.78 -19.66 28.52
CA PHE A 46 0.36 -19.34 27.66
C PHE A 46 0.00 -18.31 26.60
N GLU A 47 -1.20 -18.38 26.01
CA GLU A 47 -1.69 -17.39 25.05
C GLU A 47 -1.80 -15.99 25.69
N LYS A 48 -2.32 -15.90 26.92
CA LYS A 48 -2.39 -14.64 27.67
C LYS A 48 -1.00 -14.07 27.96
N ALA A 49 -0.04 -14.92 28.32
CA ALA A 49 1.35 -14.52 28.50
C ALA A 49 1.96 -13.98 27.18
N GLY A 50 1.73 -14.68 26.07
CA GLY A 50 2.15 -14.24 24.74
C GLY A 50 1.55 -12.88 24.36
N LEU A 51 0.25 -12.69 24.61
CA LEU A 51 -0.42 -11.42 24.36
C LEU A 51 0.14 -10.28 25.21
N ALA A 52 0.54 -10.57 26.45
CA ALA A 52 1.20 -9.59 27.31
C ALA A 52 2.58 -9.19 26.75
N PHE A 53 3.39 -10.15 26.27
CA PHE A 53 4.66 -9.85 25.62
C PHE A 53 4.48 -9.05 24.31
N TYR A 54 3.53 -9.45 23.47
CA TYR A 54 3.18 -8.77 22.23
C TYR A 54 2.80 -7.29 22.48
N LYS A 55 1.92 -7.03 23.46
CA LYS A 55 1.53 -5.65 23.83
C LYS A 55 2.71 -4.80 24.32
N ASN A 56 3.74 -5.44 24.88
CA ASN A 56 4.98 -4.79 25.32
C ASN A 56 6.06 -4.76 24.22
N LYS A 57 5.72 -5.08 22.96
CA LYS A 57 6.64 -5.12 21.81
C LYS A 57 7.81 -6.08 22.00
N LYS A 58 7.59 -7.17 22.75
CA LYS A 58 8.57 -8.24 22.98
C LYS A 58 8.19 -9.46 22.14
N ASP A 59 8.25 -9.32 20.82
CA ASP A 59 7.71 -10.33 19.89
C ASP A 59 8.42 -11.70 19.99
N ALA A 60 9.72 -11.75 20.29
CA ALA A 60 10.44 -13.00 20.50
C ALA A 60 9.94 -13.78 21.74
N ASP A 61 9.66 -13.07 22.84
CA ASP A 61 9.08 -13.66 24.05
C ASP A 61 7.62 -14.09 23.80
N ALA A 62 6.88 -13.29 23.01
CA ALA A 62 5.51 -13.60 22.61
C ALA A 62 5.45 -14.89 21.79
N ILE A 63 6.31 -15.01 20.77
CA ILE A 63 6.52 -16.22 19.96
C ILE A 63 6.77 -17.43 20.87
N SER A 64 7.73 -17.33 21.79
CA SER A 64 8.06 -18.43 22.71
C SER A 64 6.87 -18.85 23.58
N ALA A 65 6.03 -17.90 24.01
CA ALA A 65 4.83 -18.19 24.77
C ALA A 65 3.71 -18.82 23.90
N TYR A 66 3.51 -18.33 22.68
CA TYR A 66 2.56 -18.92 21.75
C TYR A 66 2.95 -20.34 21.34
N GLU A 67 4.23 -20.63 21.15
CA GLU A 67 4.72 -21.98 20.88
C GLU A 67 4.43 -22.93 22.05
N LYS A 68 4.60 -22.47 23.30
CA LYS A 68 4.16 -23.23 24.49
C LYS A 68 2.66 -23.47 24.50
N ALA A 69 1.85 -22.49 24.08
CA ALA A 69 0.41 -22.67 23.94
C ALA A 69 0.08 -23.74 22.87
N LEU A 70 0.71 -23.66 21.70
CA LEU A 70 0.54 -24.59 20.58
C LEU A 70 0.98 -26.02 20.90
N GLU A 71 1.99 -26.20 21.78
CA GLU A 71 2.35 -27.53 22.29
C GLU A 71 1.23 -28.18 23.11
N VAL A 72 0.38 -27.38 23.73
CA VAL A 72 -0.71 -27.85 24.59
C VAL A 72 -1.99 -28.04 23.78
N TYR A 73 -2.41 -26.99 23.08
CA TYR A 73 -3.64 -26.97 22.28
C TYR A 73 -3.55 -25.90 21.18
N ALA A 74 -4.05 -26.25 19.99
CA ALA A 74 -4.05 -25.38 18.82
C ALA A 74 -5.46 -24.81 18.55
N ASN A 75 -5.56 -23.48 18.43
CA ASN A 75 -6.76 -22.79 17.96
C ASN A 75 -6.41 -21.61 17.05
N GLY A 76 -7.43 -21.04 16.41
CA GLY A 76 -7.23 -19.91 15.50
C GLY A 76 -6.68 -18.65 16.16
N SER A 77 -7.04 -18.37 17.42
CA SER A 77 -6.59 -17.18 18.15
C SER A 77 -5.09 -17.21 18.41
N ILE A 78 -4.56 -18.37 18.85
CA ILE A 78 -3.12 -18.55 19.08
C ILE A 78 -2.34 -18.37 17.79
N TYR A 79 -2.78 -18.99 16.68
CA TYR A 79 -2.10 -18.83 15.38
C TYR A 79 -2.22 -17.40 14.81
N PHE A 80 -3.34 -16.71 15.01
CA PHE A 80 -3.46 -15.30 14.63
C PHE A 80 -2.45 -14.43 15.39
N ASN A 81 -2.37 -14.60 16.71
CA ASN A 81 -1.45 -13.83 17.54
C ASN A 81 0.03 -14.19 17.30
N TYR A 82 0.30 -15.48 17.06
CA TYR A 82 1.63 -15.94 16.64
C TYR A 82 2.04 -15.31 15.30
N GLY A 83 1.12 -15.26 14.33
CA GLY A 83 1.31 -14.60 13.05
C GLY A 83 1.64 -13.11 13.20
N ASN A 84 0.94 -12.38 14.07
CA ASN A 84 1.22 -10.97 14.34
C ASN A 84 2.64 -10.75 14.90
N SER A 85 3.12 -11.64 15.77
CA SER A 85 4.48 -11.52 16.33
C SER A 85 5.55 -11.88 15.29
N LEU A 86 5.30 -12.91 14.47
CA LEU A 86 6.17 -13.27 13.34
C LEU A 86 6.26 -12.13 12.32
N TRP A 87 5.14 -11.47 12.05
CA TRP A 87 5.08 -10.29 11.20
C TRP A 87 5.95 -9.15 11.71
N ASN A 88 5.80 -8.78 12.99
CA ASN A 88 6.58 -7.71 13.62
C ASN A 88 8.10 -7.98 13.57
N MET A 89 8.47 -9.26 13.58
CA MET A 89 9.86 -9.72 13.43
C MET A 89 10.34 -9.76 11.97
N GLY A 90 9.51 -9.38 10.99
CA GLY A 90 9.83 -9.39 9.57
C GLY A 90 9.71 -10.76 8.89
N ASN A 91 9.26 -11.80 9.61
CA ASN A 91 9.13 -13.15 9.07
C ASN A 91 7.80 -13.33 8.32
N LEU A 92 7.64 -12.60 7.22
CA LEU A 92 6.37 -12.44 6.52
C LEU A 92 5.78 -13.77 5.99
N ASP A 93 6.62 -14.64 5.44
CA ASP A 93 6.17 -15.96 4.94
C ASP A 93 5.66 -16.86 6.08
N LEU A 94 6.30 -16.78 7.26
CA LEU A 94 5.85 -17.52 8.44
C LEU A 94 4.56 -16.92 9.00
N ALA A 95 4.41 -15.59 8.98
CA ALA A 95 3.19 -14.91 9.39
C ALA A 95 1.99 -15.30 8.51
N ILE A 96 2.16 -15.28 7.18
CA ILE A 96 1.13 -15.74 6.22
C ILE A 96 0.72 -17.17 6.55
N ARG A 97 1.70 -18.06 6.73
CA ARG A 97 1.42 -19.46 7.03
C ARG A 97 0.66 -19.63 8.35
N SER A 98 0.99 -18.83 9.36
CA SER A 98 0.28 -18.81 10.65
C SER A 98 -1.16 -18.34 10.48
N TYR A 99 -1.39 -17.27 9.72
CA TYR A 99 -2.73 -16.76 9.42
C TYR A 99 -3.59 -17.74 8.61
N GLU A 100 -3.02 -18.44 7.63
CA GLU A 100 -3.73 -19.49 6.87
C GLU A 100 -4.18 -20.63 7.78
N ILE A 101 -3.37 -20.99 8.78
CA ILE A 101 -3.77 -21.97 9.80
C ILE A 101 -4.85 -21.39 10.71
N ALA A 102 -4.78 -20.11 11.08
CA ALA A 102 -5.83 -19.45 11.84
C ALA A 102 -7.18 -19.47 11.09
N GLU A 103 -7.16 -19.27 9.77
CA GLU A 103 -8.32 -19.41 8.89
C GLU A 103 -8.84 -20.85 8.89
N LEU A 104 -7.97 -21.84 8.64
CA LEU A 104 -8.32 -23.28 8.70
C LEU A 104 -8.98 -23.65 10.03
N LEU A 105 -8.50 -23.06 11.12
CA LEU A 105 -9.00 -23.28 12.47
C LEU A 105 -10.23 -22.42 12.83
N ASN A 106 -10.82 -21.72 11.87
CA ASN A 106 -12.01 -20.89 12.04
C ASN A 106 -11.84 -19.83 13.15
N TYR A 107 -10.76 -19.05 13.09
CA TYR A 107 -10.63 -17.89 13.97
C TYR A 107 -11.84 -16.96 13.83
N GLU A 108 -12.37 -16.49 14.98
CA GLU A 108 -13.64 -15.79 15.06
C GLU A 108 -13.62 -14.41 14.37
N ARG A 109 -12.53 -13.66 14.54
CA ARG A 109 -12.34 -12.32 13.94
C ARG A 109 -11.81 -12.42 12.51
N LYS A 110 -12.63 -13.02 11.64
CA LYS A 110 -12.35 -13.20 10.21
C LYS A 110 -12.04 -11.89 9.50
N ASP A 111 -12.76 -10.82 9.84
CA ASP A 111 -12.52 -9.45 9.35
C ASP A 111 -11.05 -9.01 9.52
N LEU A 112 -10.51 -9.16 10.73
CA LEU A 112 -9.13 -8.77 11.04
C LEU A 112 -8.11 -9.74 10.44
N LEU A 113 -8.39 -11.05 10.49
CA LEU A 113 -7.52 -12.06 9.90
C LEU A 113 -7.35 -11.85 8.39
N TYR A 114 -8.45 -11.64 7.69
CA TYR A 114 -8.43 -11.42 6.25
C TYR A 114 -7.78 -10.09 5.90
N TYR A 115 -7.98 -9.05 6.71
CA TYR A 115 -7.27 -7.79 6.53
C TYR A 115 -5.74 -7.97 6.66
N ASN A 116 -5.28 -8.69 7.69
CA ASN A 116 -3.85 -8.96 7.88
C ASN A 116 -3.26 -9.83 6.74
N LEU A 117 -4.02 -10.82 6.25
CA LEU A 117 -3.63 -11.60 5.06
C LEU A 117 -3.55 -10.75 3.80
N ALA A 118 -4.50 -9.82 3.59
CA ALA A 118 -4.47 -8.89 2.47
C ALA A 118 -3.21 -8.01 2.49
N CYS A 119 -2.89 -7.45 3.66
CA CYS A 119 -1.65 -6.70 3.88
C CYS A 119 -0.42 -7.59 3.61
N ALA A 120 -0.44 -8.84 4.07
CA ALA A 120 0.65 -9.79 3.88
C ALA A 120 0.98 -10.02 2.43
N TYR A 121 -0.06 -10.37 1.68
CA TYR A 121 0.05 -10.66 0.27
C TYR A 121 0.38 -9.41 -0.53
N SER A 122 -0.11 -8.23 -0.12
CA SER A 122 0.24 -6.97 -0.75
C SER A 122 1.74 -6.66 -0.60
N LYS A 123 2.33 -6.84 0.59
CA LYS A 123 3.78 -6.70 0.80
C LYS A 123 4.62 -7.74 0.07
N LYS A 124 4.03 -8.91 -0.25
CA LYS A 124 4.65 -9.95 -1.09
C LYS A 124 4.38 -9.74 -2.59
N GLU A 125 3.71 -8.65 -2.96
CA GLU A 125 3.33 -8.33 -4.34
C GLU A 125 2.46 -9.43 -4.99
N MET A 126 1.76 -10.20 -4.16
CA MET A 126 0.84 -11.26 -4.60
C MET A 126 -0.57 -10.69 -4.80
N GLU A 127 -0.71 -9.88 -5.86
CA GLU A 127 -1.89 -9.08 -6.21
C GLU A 127 -3.22 -9.84 -6.03
N ILE A 128 -3.39 -10.96 -6.74
CA ILE A 128 -4.64 -11.73 -6.79
C ILE A 128 -5.09 -12.12 -5.38
N LYS A 129 -4.17 -12.66 -4.57
CA LYS A 129 -4.46 -13.07 -3.20
C LYS A 129 -4.72 -11.88 -2.28
N ALA A 130 -3.96 -10.80 -2.44
CA ALA A 130 -4.09 -9.61 -1.62
C ALA A 130 -5.47 -8.98 -1.78
N PHE A 131 -5.94 -8.84 -3.02
CA PHE A 131 -7.31 -8.39 -3.28
C PHE A 131 -8.37 -9.39 -2.82
N GLU A 132 -8.19 -10.69 -3.06
CA GLU A 132 -9.13 -11.73 -2.60
C GLU A 132 -9.36 -11.61 -1.08
N TYR A 133 -8.28 -11.48 -0.30
CA TYR A 133 -8.37 -11.36 1.15
C TYR A 133 -8.90 -9.99 1.59
N LEU A 134 -8.63 -8.91 0.86
CA LEU A 134 -9.23 -7.59 1.16
C LEU A 134 -10.75 -7.63 0.97
N ASP A 135 -11.21 -8.26 -0.12
CA ASP A 135 -12.63 -8.46 -0.42
C ASP A 135 -13.28 -9.34 0.67
N LYS A 136 -12.62 -10.43 1.08
CA LYS A 136 -13.06 -11.26 2.22
C LYS A 136 -13.15 -10.46 3.51
N ALA A 137 -12.18 -9.59 3.81
CA ALA A 137 -12.19 -8.77 5.03
C ALA A 137 -13.42 -7.89 5.11
N VAL A 138 -13.71 -7.14 4.04
CA VAL A 138 -14.89 -6.25 3.96
C VAL A 138 -16.19 -7.05 4.02
N ASN A 139 -16.28 -8.15 3.29
CA ASN A 139 -17.45 -9.05 3.33
C ASN A 139 -17.68 -9.69 4.70
N ASN A 140 -16.65 -9.79 5.55
CA ASN A 140 -16.75 -10.28 6.93
C ASN A 140 -16.85 -9.16 7.97
N GLY A 141 -17.08 -7.91 7.56
CA GLY A 141 -17.40 -6.80 8.46
C GLY A 141 -16.23 -5.86 8.78
N TYR A 142 -15.10 -5.95 8.08
CA TYR A 142 -14.06 -4.93 8.17
C TYR A 142 -14.56 -3.60 7.60
N LYS A 143 -14.57 -2.54 8.43
CA LYS A 143 -15.18 -1.23 8.09
C LYS A 143 -14.20 -0.05 8.16
N ASN A 144 -12.94 -0.29 8.49
CA ASN A 144 -11.96 0.80 8.60
C ASN A 144 -11.37 1.14 7.23
N PHE A 145 -12.19 1.71 6.35
CA PHE A 145 -11.77 2.08 4.99
C PHE A 145 -10.69 3.15 4.98
N HIS A 146 -10.69 4.07 5.96
CA HIS A 146 -9.59 5.01 6.13
C HIS A 146 -8.25 4.28 6.28
N ARG A 147 -8.21 3.19 7.06
CA ARG A 147 -7.01 2.36 7.17
C ARG A 147 -6.66 1.66 5.85
N ILE A 148 -7.63 1.15 5.09
CA ILE A 148 -7.35 0.56 3.75
C ILE A 148 -6.65 1.58 2.83
N LEU A 149 -7.07 2.84 2.89
CA LEU A 149 -6.54 3.93 2.06
C LEU A 149 -5.18 4.46 2.53
N THR A 150 -4.80 4.23 3.79
CA THR A 150 -3.62 4.86 4.40
C THR A 150 -2.58 3.88 4.92
N ASP A 151 -2.88 2.58 5.03
CA ASP A 151 -1.94 1.58 5.53
C ASP A 151 -0.85 1.29 4.50
N ASP A 152 0.41 1.61 4.80
CA ASP A 152 1.57 1.37 3.93
C ASP A 152 1.67 -0.08 3.46
N ASP A 153 1.17 -1.04 4.24
CA ASP A 153 1.19 -2.46 3.87
C ASP A 153 0.31 -2.77 2.64
N LEU A 154 -0.64 -1.89 2.29
CA LEU A 154 -1.49 -1.99 1.10
C LEU A 154 -1.06 -1.07 -0.04
N GLN A 155 0.13 -0.46 0.03
CA GLN A 155 0.61 0.47 -0.99
C GLN A 155 0.61 -0.16 -2.39
N TYR A 156 0.97 -1.45 -2.49
CA TYR A 156 1.05 -2.17 -3.76
C TYR A 156 -0.33 -2.29 -4.41
N LEU A 157 -1.40 -2.51 -3.62
CA LEU A 157 -2.76 -2.56 -4.17
C LEU A 157 -3.30 -1.19 -4.56
N ARG A 158 -2.91 -0.12 -3.86
CA ARG A 158 -3.47 1.22 -4.11
C ARG A 158 -3.07 1.82 -5.46
N VAL A 159 -1.96 1.37 -6.03
CA VAL A 159 -1.48 1.80 -7.35
C VAL A 159 -1.88 0.82 -8.46
N ASP A 160 -2.58 -0.26 -8.10
CA ASP A 160 -2.95 -1.32 -9.04
C ASP A 160 -4.14 -0.90 -9.92
N ILE A 161 -4.06 -1.23 -11.21
CA ILE A 161 -5.07 -0.89 -12.21
C ILE A 161 -6.44 -1.54 -11.94
N ASN A 162 -6.47 -2.62 -11.15
CA ASN A 162 -7.70 -3.30 -10.77
C ASN A 162 -8.34 -2.70 -9.52
N TRP A 163 -7.74 -1.70 -8.87
CA TRP A 163 -8.37 -1.00 -7.74
C TRP A 163 -9.79 -0.49 -8.06
N PRO A 164 -10.03 0.21 -9.19
CA PRO A 164 -11.34 0.78 -9.48
C PRO A 164 -12.41 -0.28 -9.79
N SER A 165 -12.04 -1.54 -10.03
CA SER A 165 -13.00 -2.64 -10.21
C SER A 165 -13.83 -2.95 -8.96
N ARG A 166 -13.39 -2.47 -7.78
CA ARG A 166 -14.04 -2.70 -6.48
C ARG A 166 -14.83 -1.48 -6.06
N LYS A 167 -16.15 -1.54 -6.26
CA LYS A 167 -17.07 -0.44 -5.91
C LYS A 167 -16.89 0.08 -4.48
N TYR A 168 -16.69 -0.80 -3.48
CA TYR A 168 -16.52 -0.35 -2.09
C TYR A 168 -15.23 0.45 -1.87
N LEU A 169 -14.17 0.18 -2.64
CA LEU A 169 -12.92 0.94 -2.59
C LEU A 169 -13.09 2.30 -3.26
N VAL A 170 -13.79 2.35 -4.39
CA VAL A 170 -14.12 3.58 -5.10
C VAL A 170 -14.99 4.48 -4.21
N ASP A 171 -16.07 3.95 -3.65
CA ASP A 171 -16.97 4.69 -2.76
C ASP A 171 -16.21 5.24 -1.54
N ALA A 172 -15.34 4.43 -0.92
CA ALA A 172 -14.47 4.86 0.17
C ALA A 172 -13.48 5.96 -0.25
N SER A 173 -12.91 5.85 -1.45
CA SER A 173 -11.96 6.82 -2.01
C SER A 173 -12.62 8.18 -2.23
N LYS A 174 -13.86 8.20 -2.72
CA LYS A 174 -14.66 9.44 -2.86
C LYS A 174 -14.92 10.11 -1.51
N GLN A 175 -15.34 9.34 -0.50
CA GLN A 175 -15.56 9.86 0.85
C GLN A 175 -14.27 10.38 1.50
N PHE A 176 -13.15 9.69 1.28
CA PHE A 176 -11.84 10.12 1.74
C PHE A 176 -11.44 11.44 1.09
N PHE A 177 -11.51 11.55 -0.24
CA PHE A 177 -11.19 12.79 -0.94
C PHE A 177 -11.99 13.99 -0.41
N LEU A 178 -13.31 13.84 -0.27
CA LEU A 178 -14.18 14.90 0.25
C LEU A 178 -13.82 15.31 1.69
N THR A 179 -13.45 14.34 2.52
CA THR A 179 -13.01 14.59 3.90
C THR A 179 -11.72 15.41 3.93
N GLU A 180 -10.78 15.09 3.05
CA GLU A 180 -9.47 15.73 2.99
C GLU A 180 -9.53 17.12 2.36
N ILE A 181 -10.22 17.27 1.22
CA ILE A 181 -10.23 18.51 0.43
C ILE A 181 -10.89 19.68 1.16
N LYS A 182 -11.85 19.40 2.06
CA LYS A 182 -12.57 20.40 2.85
C LYS A 182 -11.65 21.19 3.80
N ASN A 183 -10.57 20.57 4.29
CA ASN A 183 -9.61 21.20 5.20
C ASN A 183 -8.21 20.63 4.93
N LEU A 184 -7.72 20.89 3.72
CA LEU A 184 -6.51 20.27 3.21
C LEU A 184 -5.27 20.77 3.98
N LYS A 185 -4.61 19.86 4.71
CA LYS A 185 -3.39 20.16 5.50
C LYS A 185 -2.11 19.69 4.83
N GLN A 186 -2.20 18.69 3.99
CA GLN A 186 -1.11 18.11 3.22
C GLN A 186 -1.56 17.98 1.76
N PRO A 187 -0.64 17.95 0.79
CA PRO A 187 -1.02 17.76 -0.60
C PRO A 187 -1.81 16.45 -0.78
N ILE A 188 -2.80 16.50 -1.66
CA ILE A 188 -3.55 15.32 -2.10
C ILE A 188 -3.58 15.30 -3.61
N SER A 189 -3.46 14.12 -4.19
CA SER A 189 -3.47 13.95 -5.63
C SER A 189 -4.51 12.95 -6.10
N LEU A 190 -5.09 13.26 -7.24
CA LEU A 190 -5.90 12.36 -8.04
C LEU A 190 -5.07 11.97 -9.26
N HIS A 191 -5.10 10.70 -9.64
CA HIS A 191 -4.30 10.19 -10.74
C HIS A 191 -5.18 9.42 -11.72
N ILE A 192 -4.80 9.39 -12.99
CA ILE A 192 -5.26 8.39 -13.97
C ILE A 192 -4.01 7.97 -14.75
N ALA A 193 -3.64 6.69 -14.64
CA ALA A 193 -2.41 6.18 -15.25
C ALA A 193 -1.19 7.07 -14.86
N THR A 194 -0.54 7.70 -15.83
CA THR A 194 0.61 8.60 -15.62
C THR A 194 0.23 10.06 -15.33
N ASP A 195 -1.04 10.39 -15.47
CA ASP A 195 -1.54 11.75 -15.31
C ASP A 195 -1.98 11.98 -13.87
N GLY A 196 -1.90 13.22 -13.40
CA GLY A 196 -2.37 13.53 -12.06
C GLY A 196 -2.52 15.01 -11.76
N ILE A 197 -3.44 15.28 -10.85
CA ILE A 197 -3.74 16.62 -10.33
C ILE A 197 -3.41 16.62 -8.85
N THR A 198 -2.53 17.53 -8.43
CA THR A 198 -2.12 17.73 -7.05
C THR A 198 -2.72 19.01 -6.51
N PHE A 199 -3.47 18.91 -5.42
CA PHE A 199 -4.03 20.03 -4.69
C PHE A 199 -3.14 20.38 -3.51
N CYS A 200 -2.84 21.67 -3.36
CA CYS A 200 -2.02 22.19 -2.28
C CYS A 200 -2.83 22.95 -1.23
N PRO A 201 -2.46 22.86 0.06
CA PRO A 201 -3.14 23.57 1.16
C PRO A 201 -3.27 25.09 0.98
N ASN A 202 -2.36 25.71 0.22
CA ASN A 202 -2.36 27.15 -0.07
C ASN A 202 -3.31 27.54 -1.22
N GLY A 203 -4.20 26.65 -1.64
CA GLY A 203 -5.15 26.88 -2.73
C GLY A 203 -4.51 26.83 -4.11
N LYS A 204 -3.28 26.34 -4.26
CA LYS A 204 -2.64 26.11 -5.57
C LYS A 204 -2.85 24.67 -6.03
N PHE A 205 -2.86 24.46 -7.34
CA PHE A 205 -2.80 23.10 -7.89
C PHE A 205 -1.72 23.00 -8.97
N ARG A 206 -1.32 21.75 -9.21
CA ARG A 206 -0.47 21.34 -10.32
C ARG A 206 -1.08 20.13 -11.00
N GLU A 207 -1.43 20.24 -12.26
CA GLU A 207 -1.89 19.15 -13.11
C GLU A 207 -0.76 18.77 -14.07
N VAL A 208 -0.54 17.47 -14.21
CA VAL A 208 0.53 16.87 -15.00
C VAL A 208 -0.10 15.84 -15.93
N THR A 209 0.18 15.95 -17.22
CA THR A 209 -0.26 15.00 -18.25
C THR A 209 0.94 14.35 -18.94
N ALA A 210 0.73 13.15 -19.51
CA ALA A 210 1.73 12.35 -20.20
C ALA A 210 3.04 12.20 -19.39
N ALA A 211 2.92 11.77 -18.14
CA ALA A 211 4.03 11.53 -17.22
C ALA A 211 4.94 12.75 -16.96
N GLY A 212 4.46 13.98 -17.19
CA GLY A 212 5.23 15.20 -16.99
C GLY A 212 6.19 15.57 -18.11
N ILE A 213 6.22 14.77 -19.18
CA ILE A 213 6.85 15.14 -20.46
C ILE A 213 5.87 15.99 -21.29
N GLY A 214 4.57 15.79 -21.04
CA GLY A 214 3.47 16.47 -21.67
C GLY A 214 3.28 17.90 -21.23
N GLU A 215 2.12 18.15 -20.62
CA GLU A 215 1.67 19.46 -20.17
C GLU A 215 1.72 19.52 -18.64
N VAL A 216 2.12 20.68 -18.14
CA VAL A 216 2.01 21.06 -16.73
C VAL A 216 1.10 22.27 -16.66
N VAL A 217 -0.06 22.11 -16.03
CA VAL A 217 -1.00 23.21 -15.79
C VAL A 217 -0.89 23.63 -14.33
N LEU A 218 -0.72 24.93 -14.10
CA LEU A 218 -0.61 25.54 -12.79
C LEU A 218 -1.75 26.53 -12.59
N GLY A 219 -2.31 26.51 -11.39
CA GLY A 219 -3.46 27.34 -11.11
C GLY A 219 -3.78 27.44 -9.63
N THR A 220 -4.96 27.98 -9.35
CA THR A 220 -5.58 27.97 -8.02
C THR A 220 -6.83 27.12 -8.01
N TRP A 221 -7.16 26.52 -6.88
CA TRP A 221 -8.37 25.72 -6.71
C TRP A 221 -9.16 26.20 -5.50
N ARG A 222 -10.46 25.89 -5.52
CA ARG A 222 -11.37 26.09 -4.40
C ARG A 222 -12.37 24.95 -4.30
N TYR A 223 -12.79 24.65 -3.07
CA TYR A 223 -13.84 23.68 -2.79
C TYR A 223 -15.13 24.38 -2.35
N ASP A 224 -16.23 24.09 -3.03
CA ASP A 224 -17.57 24.53 -2.64
C ASP A 224 -18.27 23.42 -1.85
N SER A 225 -18.33 23.58 -0.53
CA SER A 225 -18.94 22.61 0.37
C SER A 225 -20.47 22.54 0.29
N SER A 226 -21.14 23.50 -0.36
CA SER A 226 -22.59 23.48 -0.51
C SER A 226 -23.05 22.48 -1.56
N VAL A 227 -22.19 22.20 -2.54
CA VAL A 227 -22.45 21.31 -3.68
C VAL A 227 -21.41 20.18 -3.82
N ASN A 228 -20.42 20.11 -2.92
CA ASN A 228 -19.31 19.16 -2.92
C ASN A 228 -18.51 19.17 -4.24
N LYS A 229 -18.27 20.36 -4.81
CA LYS A 229 -17.57 20.54 -6.08
C LYS A 229 -16.21 21.19 -5.88
N VAL A 230 -15.25 20.80 -6.72
CA VAL A 230 -13.93 21.42 -6.80
C VAL A 230 -13.88 22.25 -8.08
N PHE A 231 -13.47 23.51 -7.96
CA PHE A 231 -13.27 24.42 -9.09
C PHE A 231 -11.80 24.74 -9.22
N MET A 232 -11.34 24.76 -10.47
CA MET A 232 -9.96 24.97 -10.87
C MET A 232 -9.89 26.25 -11.70
N HIS A 233 -8.92 27.09 -11.41
CA HIS A 233 -8.62 28.30 -12.17
C HIS A 233 -7.17 28.24 -12.64
N SER A 234 -7.00 27.90 -13.92
CA SER A 234 -5.68 27.80 -14.56
C SER A 234 -5.13 29.19 -14.83
N HIS A 235 -3.86 29.38 -14.45
CA HIS A 235 -3.10 30.64 -14.64
C HIS A 235 -1.99 30.49 -15.67
N SER A 236 -1.43 29.28 -15.80
CA SER A 236 -0.41 28.99 -16.80
C SER A 236 -0.41 27.52 -17.19
N LYS A 237 0.02 27.23 -18.42
CA LYS A 237 0.27 25.88 -18.90
C LYS A 237 1.61 25.81 -19.62
N SER A 238 2.35 24.70 -19.47
CA SER A 238 3.57 24.48 -20.23
C SER A 238 3.25 24.20 -21.70
N CYS A 239 4.19 24.52 -22.58
CA CYS A 239 4.17 23.99 -23.94
C CYS A 239 4.78 22.59 -23.97
N ILE A 240 4.01 21.61 -24.45
CA ILE A 240 4.50 20.22 -24.62
C ILE A 240 5.52 20.13 -25.76
N LYS A 241 6.63 19.39 -25.52
CA LYS A 241 7.35 18.64 -26.57
C LYS A 241 6.92 17.16 -26.49
N PRO A 242 6.13 16.61 -27.43
CA PRO A 242 5.97 15.17 -27.51
C PRO A 242 7.01 14.65 -28.50
N GLU A 243 7.94 13.82 -28.04
CA GLU A 243 8.81 13.01 -28.90
C GLU A 243 8.05 11.88 -29.62
N ASP A 244 6.80 12.15 -30.01
CA ASP A 244 6.17 11.37 -31.07
C ASP A 244 5.29 12.24 -31.97
N SER A 245 5.84 13.36 -32.40
CA SER A 245 5.57 13.78 -33.77
C SER A 245 6.86 14.33 -34.37
N SER A 246 7.57 13.48 -35.13
CA SER A 246 8.49 13.86 -36.23
C SER A 246 9.02 15.31 -36.14
N ILE A 247 10.14 15.48 -35.41
CA ILE A 247 10.60 16.75 -34.87
C ILE A 247 11.17 17.68 -35.96
N ASP A 248 10.70 18.93 -35.91
CA ASP A 248 11.25 20.10 -36.59
C ASP A 248 12.80 20.17 -36.49
N PRO A 249 13.54 20.16 -37.62
CA PRO A 249 15.00 20.17 -37.63
C PRO A 249 15.63 21.48 -37.11
N GLU A 250 14.85 22.52 -36.82
CA GLU A 250 15.34 23.82 -36.33
C GLU A 250 15.16 24.01 -34.81
N GLY A 251 14.50 23.07 -34.12
CA GLY A 251 14.41 23.07 -32.64
C GLY A 251 13.52 24.16 -32.02
N ASN A 252 12.61 24.76 -32.79
CA ASN A 252 11.75 25.85 -32.32
C ASN A 252 10.38 25.33 -31.84
N ILE A 253 10.31 24.86 -30.59
CA ILE A 253 9.11 24.17 -30.06
C ILE A 253 8.23 25.07 -29.17
N CYS A 254 8.63 26.32 -28.92
CA CYS A 254 7.78 27.33 -28.29
C CYS A 254 7.76 28.58 -29.19
N LYS A 255 6.62 29.27 -29.30
CA LYS A 255 6.56 30.56 -30.01
C LYS A 255 7.32 31.62 -29.18
N PRO A 256 7.82 32.69 -29.81
CA PRO A 256 8.39 33.81 -29.05
C PRO A 256 7.37 34.41 -28.07
N GLY A 257 7.76 34.58 -26.80
CA GLY A 257 6.94 35.25 -25.76
C GLY A 257 6.58 34.42 -24.53
N TYR A 258 6.95 33.14 -24.48
CA TYR A 258 6.72 32.28 -23.33
C TYR A 258 7.73 32.58 -22.19
N LYS A 259 7.33 32.33 -20.94
CA LYS A 259 8.14 32.58 -19.74
C LYS A 259 8.40 31.29 -18.98
N ILE A 260 9.47 31.22 -18.20
CA ILE A 260 9.74 30.07 -17.31
C ILE A 260 8.54 29.87 -16.37
N CYS A 261 8.09 28.63 -16.23
CA CYS A 261 6.99 28.28 -15.36
C CYS A 261 7.30 28.67 -13.89
N LYS A 262 6.29 29.23 -13.21
CA LYS A 262 6.44 29.80 -11.84
C LYS A 262 6.71 28.74 -10.75
N ASP A 263 6.75 27.46 -11.09
CA ASP A 263 7.08 26.37 -10.16
C ASP A 263 8.59 26.19 -9.96
N GLY A 264 9.43 26.91 -10.72
CA GLY A 264 10.88 26.84 -10.61
C GLY A 264 11.51 25.71 -11.42
N SER A 265 10.72 24.97 -12.20
CA SER A 265 11.27 24.10 -13.24
C SER A 265 11.83 24.98 -14.36
N SER A 266 13.16 25.04 -14.46
CA SER A 266 13.83 25.69 -15.60
C SER A 266 13.65 24.92 -16.92
N GLU A 267 12.93 23.80 -16.85
CA GLU A 267 12.76 22.84 -17.93
C GLU A 267 11.62 23.21 -18.88
N PHE A 268 10.68 24.07 -18.47
CA PHE A 268 9.49 24.40 -19.25
C PHE A 268 9.24 25.90 -19.43
N GLU A 269 8.88 26.29 -20.66
CA GLU A 269 8.31 27.59 -20.97
C GLU A 269 6.77 27.48 -20.97
N CYS A 270 6.10 28.49 -20.40
CA CYS A 270 4.67 28.52 -20.09
C CYS A 270 3.95 29.68 -20.81
N GLU A 271 2.71 29.42 -21.26
CA GLU A 271 1.71 30.41 -21.68
C GLU A 271 0.89 30.87 -20.46
N GLU A 272 0.56 32.16 -20.40
CA GLU A 272 -0.43 32.67 -19.44
C GLU A 272 -1.84 32.32 -19.94
N VAL A 273 -2.62 31.64 -19.10
CA VAL A 273 -4.03 31.29 -19.39
C VAL A 273 -4.93 31.84 -18.30
N ASP A 274 -6.20 32.04 -18.62
CA ASP A 274 -7.22 32.50 -17.66
C ASP A 274 -8.50 31.70 -17.92
N SER A 275 -8.64 30.56 -17.24
CA SER A 275 -9.77 29.65 -17.42
C SER A 275 -10.19 29.04 -16.09
N GLU A 276 -11.47 29.22 -15.73
CA GLU A 276 -12.10 28.56 -14.58
C GLU A 276 -13.03 27.43 -15.05
N TYR A 277 -12.92 26.26 -14.43
CA TYR A 277 -13.76 25.08 -14.72
C TYR A 277 -14.06 24.27 -13.46
N GLU A 278 -15.16 23.51 -13.50
CA GLU A 278 -15.46 22.48 -12.50
C GLU A 278 -14.64 21.23 -12.79
N LEU A 279 -13.97 20.69 -11.77
CA LEU A 279 -13.28 19.42 -11.87
C LEU A 279 -14.24 18.26 -11.62
N ASN A 280 -14.33 17.34 -12.58
CA ASN A 280 -15.01 16.07 -12.42
C ASN A 280 -14.15 15.07 -11.63
N TRP A 281 -13.89 15.38 -10.36
CA TRP A 281 -12.99 14.61 -9.49
C TRP A 281 -13.48 13.18 -9.24
N GLU A 282 -14.79 12.94 -9.31
CA GLU A 282 -15.37 11.61 -9.17
C GLU A 282 -14.94 10.67 -10.29
N ASP A 283 -14.96 11.13 -11.55
CA ASP A 283 -14.50 10.35 -12.70
C ASP A 283 -13.01 9.98 -12.59
N LEU A 284 -12.21 10.88 -12.01
CA LEU A 284 -10.79 10.60 -11.75
C LEU A 284 -10.61 9.44 -10.78
N ILE A 285 -11.40 9.39 -9.71
CA ILE A 285 -11.36 8.28 -8.74
C ILE A 285 -11.94 7.00 -9.37
N ASP A 286 -13.03 7.12 -10.14
CA ASP A 286 -13.69 5.99 -10.80
C ASP A 286 -12.77 5.29 -11.82
N ARG A 287 -11.86 6.03 -12.46
CA ARG A 287 -10.96 5.50 -13.49
C ARG A 287 -9.54 5.22 -13.00
N GLY A 288 -9.06 6.03 -12.07
CA GLY A 288 -7.66 6.07 -11.70
C GLY A 288 -7.33 5.63 -10.28
N GLY A 289 -8.36 5.37 -9.46
CA GLY A 289 -8.19 4.76 -8.15
C GLY A 289 -8.14 5.76 -7.00
N PRO A 290 -7.52 5.39 -5.87
CA PRO A 290 -7.65 6.15 -4.64
C PRO A 290 -6.82 7.44 -4.69
N PRO A 291 -7.25 8.52 -4.02
CA PRO A 291 -6.42 9.69 -3.81
C PRO A 291 -5.11 9.34 -3.09
N SER A 292 -4.00 9.95 -3.49
CA SER A 292 -2.65 9.72 -2.94
C SER A 292 -2.10 10.95 -2.20
N ARG A 293 -1.14 10.75 -1.28
CA ARG A 293 -0.48 11.81 -0.50
C ARG A 293 1.02 11.95 -0.80
N TYR A 294 1.54 11.27 -1.82
CA TYR A 294 2.99 11.15 -2.05
C TYR A 294 3.61 12.31 -2.83
N THR A 295 2.84 13.37 -3.07
CA THR A 295 3.17 14.41 -4.04
C THR A 295 3.56 15.73 -3.37
N SER A 296 4.53 16.37 -3.99
CA SER A 296 5.06 17.69 -3.65
C SER A 296 4.17 18.78 -4.26
N CYS A 297 4.07 19.93 -3.57
CA CYS A 297 3.48 21.15 -4.13
C CYS A 297 4.43 21.98 -4.98
N ASN A 298 5.70 21.58 -5.01
CA ASN A 298 6.76 22.12 -5.84
C ASN A 298 6.98 21.19 -7.03
#